data_AF-A0A2D9NKW1-F1
#
_entry.id   AF-A0A2D9NKW1-F1
#
_cell.length_a   1.000
_cell.length_b   1.000
_cell.length_c   1.000
_cell.angle_alpha   90.00
_cell.angle_beta   90.00
_cell.angle_gamma   90.00
#
_symmetry.space_group_name_H-M   'P 1'
#
loop_
_entity.id
_entity.type
_entity.pdbx_description
1 polymer ?
#
loop_
_entity_poly.entity_id
_entity_poly.type
_entity_poly.pdbx_seq_one_letter_code
_entity_poly.pdbx_strand_id
1 'polypeptide(L)'
;MDINSDYDSFIKRIGRLNLYLGVTSLSLIFFAIVSVIFLASNLFFIVITIFVYSIIFGINYTITNNVKKRVITDFARLFEIDIEDDLTELNNTISMYKKGEFEQIEASFTNKKHRRSRGFDDKGPTGGVLISPLDKDNQRIDAMKNNDYQDLNEDITAGQALIREADEKYAKKSEERWKNSESKDADLIEAGVERLGDLLKTDWFEKNAKDGAIKELYNDED
;
A
#
# COMPACT_ATOMS: atom_id res chain seq x y z
N MET A 1 13.64 -1.98 14.00
CA MET A 1 12.66 -0.89 13.81
C MET A 1 11.66 -1.04 14.94
N ASP A 2 11.54 -0.04 15.81
CA ASP A 2 10.62 -0.11 16.94
C ASP A 2 9.27 0.43 16.46
N ILE A 3 8.38 -0.48 16.05
CA ILE A 3 7.10 -0.18 15.40
C ILE A 3 6.26 0.79 16.25
N ASN A 4 6.41 0.73 17.57
CA ASN A 4 5.72 1.61 18.50
C ASN A 4 6.16 3.08 18.39
N SER A 5 7.43 3.32 18.05
CA SER A 5 7.99 4.66 17.89
C SER A 5 7.50 5.35 16.61
N ASP A 6 7.46 4.61 15.50
CA ASP A 6 7.09 5.14 14.18
C ASP A 6 5.59 5.46 14.10
N TYR A 7 4.75 4.63 14.71
CA TYR A 7 3.32 4.88 14.82
C TYR A 7 3.00 6.13 15.66
N ASP A 8 3.61 6.24 16.84
CA ASP A 8 3.42 7.40 17.72
C ASP A 8 3.84 8.70 17.04
N SER A 9 4.92 8.65 16.27
CA SER A 9 5.39 9.76 15.44
C SER A 9 4.35 10.16 14.39
N PHE A 10 3.78 9.18 13.68
CA PHE A 10 2.73 9.40 12.68
C PHE A 10 1.48 10.07 13.30
N ILE A 11 0.95 9.51 14.39
CA ILE A 11 -0.25 10.07 15.05
C ILE A 11 -0.01 11.50 15.54
N LYS A 12 1.15 11.76 16.16
CA LYS A 12 1.53 13.12 16.57
C LYS A 12 1.62 14.06 15.38
N ARG A 13 2.17 13.62 14.25
CA ARG A 13 2.32 14.44 13.03
C ARG A 13 0.96 14.79 12.42
N ILE A 14 0.05 13.82 12.29
CA ILE A 14 -1.32 14.06 11.80
C ILE A 14 -2.09 14.98 12.75
N GLY A 15 -1.96 14.78 14.07
CA GLY A 15 -2.55 15.64 15.09
C GLY A 15 -2.08 17.09 14.98
N ARG A 16 -0.77 17.31 14.80
CA ARG A 16 -0.19 18.65 14.58
C ARG A 16 -0.72 19.31 13.31
N LEU A 17 -0.86 18.57 12.21
CA LEU A 17 -1.41 19.11 10.95
C LEU A 17 -2.88 19.53 11.10
N ASN A 18 -3.70 18.70 11.76
CA ASN A 18 -5.11 19.04 12.02
C ASN A 18 -5.21 20.26 12.96
N LEU A 19 -4.36 20.33 13.99
CA LEU A 19 -4.32 21.46 14.92
C LEU A 19 -3.89 22.75 14.21
N TYR A 20 -2.85 22.67 13.37
CA TYR A 20 -2.40 23.79 12.54
C TYR A 20 -3.51 24.30 11.64
N LEU A 21 -4.22 23.40 10.94
CA LEU A 21 -5.35 23.77 10.09
C LEU A 21 -6.47 24.46 10.89
N GLY A 22 -6.81 23.91 12.07
CA GLY A 22 -7.83 24.51 12.94
C GLY A 22 -7.46 25.91 13.43
N VAL A 23 -6.24 26.09 13.92
CA VAL A 23 -5.75 27.37 14.45
C VAL A 23 -5.66 28.42 13.35
N THR A 24 -5.11 28.08 12.20
CA THR A 24 -5.00 29.01 11.05
C THR A 24 -6.39 29.38 10.50
N SER A 25 -7.32 28.45 10.45
CA SER A 25 -8.70 28.71 10.03
C SER A 25 -9.42 29.66 10.99
N LEU A 26 -9.30 29.45 12.29
CA LEU A 26 -9.88 30.34 13.32
C LEU A 26 -9.27 31.74 13.26
N SER A 27 -7.95 31.83 13.07
CA SER A 27 -7.26 33.11 12.93
C SER A 27 -7.74 33.86 11.68
N LEU A 28 -7.89 33.18 10.53
CA LEU A 28 -8.42 33.77 9.31
C LEU A 28 -9.86 34.29 9.48
N ILE A 29 -10.73 33.53 10.15
CA ILE A 29 -12.11 33.97 10.44
C ILE A 29 -12.09 35.23 11.31
N PHE A 30 -11.26 35.26 12.35
CA PHE A 30 -11.12 36.43 13.22
C PHE A 30 -10.68 37.68 12.42
N PHE A 31 -9.64 37.55 11.58
CA PHE A 31 -9.18 38.65 10.75
C PHE A 31 -10.21 39.09 9.70
N ALA A 32 -10.97 38.15 9.13
CA ALA A 32 -12.06 38.46 8.21
C ALA A 32 -13.15 39.31 8.90
N ILE A 33 -13.57 38.94 10.12
CA ILE A 33 -14.57 39.69 10.88
C ILE A 33 -14.09 41.11 11.19
N VAL A 34 -12.85 41.25 11.69
CA VAL A 34 -12.26 42.56 11.99
C VAL A 34 -12.17 43.42 10.72
N SER A 35 -11.77 42.84 9.59
CA SER A 35 -11.70 43.54 8.30
C SER A 35 -13.07 44.03 7.85
N VAL A 36 -14.11 43.19 7.95
CA VAL A 36 -15.48 43.56 7.57
C VAL A 36 -16.03 44.69 8.43
N ILE A 37 -15.77 44.67 9.75
CA ILE A 37 -16.18 45.76 10.66
C ILE A 37 -15.51 47.08 10.26
N PHE A 38 -14.22 47.05 9.92
CA PHE A 38 -13.48 48.25 9.53
C PHE A 38 -13.93 48.82 8.16
N LEU A 39 -14.29 47.94 7.22
CA LEU A 39 -14.73 48.29 5.87
C LEU A 39 -16.26 48.39 5.71
N ALA A 40 -17.00 48.45 6.83
CA ALA A 40 -18.46 48.39 6.87
C ALA A 40 -19.20 49.49 6.07
N SER A 41 -18.50 50.55 5.68
CA SER A 41 -19.04 51.69 4.94
C SER A 41 -19.31 51.41 3.46
N ASN A 42 -18.75 50.35 2.87
CA ASN A 42 -18.90 50.08 1.44
C ASN A 42 -19.02 48.58 1.13
N LEU A 43 -20.19 48.20 0.59
CA LEU A 43 -20.54 46.81 0.25
C LEU A 43 -19.56 46.15 -0.74
N PHE A 44 -19.02 46.91 -1.70
CA PHE A 44 -18.09 46.36 -2.70
C PHE A 44 -16.80 45.85 -2.06
N PHE A 45 -16.25 46.59 -1.10
CA PHE A 45 -15.04 46.18 -0.39
C PHE A 45 -15.28 44.98 0.55
N ILE A 46 -16.47 44.87 1.13
CA ILE A 46 -16.86 43.69 1.94
C ILE A 46 -16.87 42.43 1.08
N VAL A 47 -17.46 42.47 -0.11
CA VAL A 47 -17.50 41.30 -1.02
C VAL A 47 -16.10 40.87 -1.44
N ILE A 48 -15.24 41.83 -1.82
CA ILE A 48 -13.86 41.54 -2.21
C ILE A 48 -13.07 40.90 -1.06
N THR A 49 -13.20 41.45 0.15
CA THR A 49 -12.47 40.93 1.32
C THR A 49 -12.88 39.50 1.64
N ILE A 50 -14.17 39.18 1.66
CA ILE A 50 -14.66 37.81 1.86
C ILE A 50 -14.09 36.86 0.79
N PHE A 51 -14.09 37.28 -0.49
CA PHE A 51 -13.54 36.48 -1.58
C PHE A 51 -12.04 36.19 -1.41
N VAL A 52 -11.26 37.19 -1.02
CA VAL A 52 -9.82 37.04 -0.74
C VAL A 52 -9.57 36.06 0.40
N TYR A 53 -10.30 36.18 1.52
CA TYR A 53 -10.16 35.24 2.64
C TYR A 53 -10.57 33.81 2.26
N SER A 54 -11.57 33.64 1.40
CA SER A 54 -11.98 32.33 0.88
C SER A 54 -10.88 31.67 0.04
N ILE A 55 -10.22 32.43 -0.84
CA ILE A 55 -9.07 31.95 -1.62
C ILE A 55 -7.92 31.53 -0.70
N ILE A 56 -7.56 32.37 0.27
CA ILE A 56 -6.47 32.08 1.21
C ILE A 56 -6.78 30.81 2.01
N PHE A 57 -8.03 30.65 2.46
CA PHE A 57 -8.46 29.43 3.14
C PHE A 57 -8.34 28.20 2.24
N GLY A 58 -8.81 28.28 0.99
CA GLY A 58 -8.73 27.19 0.02
C GLY A 58 -7.29 26.73 -0.27
N ILE A 59 -6.36 27.69 -0.42
CA ILE A 59 -4.94 27.41 -0.62
C ILE A 59 -4.35 26.70 0.62
N ASN A 60 -4.58 27.23 1.82
CA ASN A 60 -4.09 26.63 3.07
C ASN A 60 -4.63 25.22 3.30
N TYR A 61 -5.92 25.02 3.02
CA TYR A 61 -6.57 23.72 3.09
C TYR A 61 -5.92 22.72 2.12
N THR A 62 -5.72 23.12 0.86
CA THR A 62 -5.13 22.27 -0.18
C THR A 62 -3.71 21.86 0.17
N ILE A 63 -2.85 22.81 0.58
CA ILE A 63 -1.47 22.53 0.97
C ILE A 63 -1.43 21.56 2.15
N THR A 64 -2.21 21.84 3.20
CA THR A 64 -2.22 21.00 4.41
C THR A 64 -2.73 19.59 4.09
N ASN A 65 -3.76 19.47 3.27
CA ASN A 65 -4.31 18.19 2.86
C ASN A 65 -3.31 17.38 2.01
N ASN A 66 -2.58 18.03 1.11
CA ASN A 66 -1.54 17.37 0.31
C ASN A 66 -0.36 16.88 1.16
N VAL A 67 0.05 17.66 2.17
CA VAL A 67 1.05 17.20 3.15
C VAL A 67 0.52 16.02 3.96
N LYS A 68 -0.74 16.09 4.41
CA LYS A 68 -1.38 15.00 5.15
C LYS A 68 -1.45 13.71 4.33
N LYS A 69 -1.84 13.79 3.06
CA LYS A 69 -1.85 12.65 2.12
C LYS A 69 -0.46 12.00 2.03
N ARG A 70 0.59 12.80 1.79
CA ARG A 70 1.97 12.28 1.74
C ARG A 70 2.37 11.55 3.02
N VAL A 71 2.10 12.13 4.20
CA VAL A 71 2.39 11.49 5.49
C VAL A 71 1.64 10.17 5.66
N ILE A 72 0.39 10.10 5.21
CA ILE A 72 -0.42 8.88 5.22
C ILE A 72 0.18 7.83 4.29
N THR A 73 0.53 8.19 3.06
CA THR A 73 1.13 7.29 2.08
C THR A 73 2.50 6.78 2.54
N ASP A 74 3.34 7.65 3.09
CA ASP A 74 4.66 7.27 3.63
C ASP A 74 4.50 6.27 4.78
N PHE A 75 3.54 6.51 5.68
CA PHE A 75 3.24 5.58 6.75
C PHE A 75 2.70 4.24 6.22
N ALA A 76 1.84 4.27 5.20
CA ALA A 76 1.33 3.07 4.56
C ALA A 76 2.41 2.17 3.98
N ARG A 77 3.37 2.79 3.28
CA ARG A 77 4.52 2.10 2.69
C ARG A 77 5.35 1.34 3.71
N LEU A 78 5.47 1.86 4.94
CA LEU A 78 6.18 1.16 6.02
C LEU A 78 5.57 -0.19 6.38
N PHE A 79 4.27 -0.34 6.17
CA PHE A 79 3.53 -1.58 6.44
C PHE A 79 3.15 -2.33 5.16
N GLU A 80 3.69 -1.90 4.00
CA GLU A 80 3.32 -2.43 2.68
C GLU A 80 1.79 -2.39 2.45
N ILE A 81 1.10 -1.47 3.14
CA ILE A 81 -0.33 -1.26 2.99
C ILE A 81 -0.51 -0.43 1.73
N ASP A 82 -1.23 -0.99 0.78
CA ASP A 82 -1.64 -0.23 -0.38
C ASP A 82 -2.90 0.60 -0.09
N ILE A 83 -2.80 1.92 -0.30
CA ILE A 83 -3.84 2.92 -0.02
C ILE A 83 -4.18 3.71 -1.29
N GLU A 84 -4.19 3.05 -2.43
CA GLU A 84 -4.43 3.75 -3.70
C GLU A 84 -5.82 4.42 -3.73
N ASP A 85 -6.85 3.77 -3.18
CA ASP A 85 -8.23 4.32 -3.13
C ASP A 85 -9.03 4.02 -1.83
N ASP A 86 -8.57 3.09 -0.97
CA ASP A 86 -9.31 2.67 0.24
C ASP A 86 -8.47 2.77 1.51
N LEU A 87 -8.88 3.66 2.42
CA LEU A 87 -8.27 3.87 3.74
C LEU A 87 -8.70 2.82 4.77
N THR A 88 -9.60 1.89 4.43
CA THR A 88 -10.16 0.91 5.37
C THR A 88 -9.07 0.01 5.96
N GLU A 89 -8.13 -0.46 5.14
CA GLU A 89 -7.03 -1.31 5.61
C GLU A 89 -6.09 -0.56 6.55
N LEU A 90 -5.72 0.68 6.19
CA LEU A 90 -4.96 1.55 7.07
C LEU A 90 -5.71 1.83 8.39
N ASN A 91 -7.01 2.14 8.33
CA ASN A 91 -7.82 2.41 9.51
C ASN A 91 -7.91 1.19 10.43
N ASN A 92 -8.03 -0.01 9.85
CA ASN A 92 -8.02 -1.26 10.60
C ASN A 92 -6.66 -1.47 11.29
N THR A 93 -5.55 -1.27 10.58
CA THR A 93 -4.19 -1.32 11.15
C THR A 93 -4.04 -0.31 12.30
N ILE A 94 -4.45 0.94 12.10
CA ILE A 94 -4.46 1.98 13.14
C ILE A 94 -5.31 1.55 14.34
N SER A 95 -6.46 0.90 14.11
CA SER A 95 -7.35 0.45 15.17
C SER A 95 -6.77 -0.71 15.99
N MET A 96 -6.15 -1.70 15.33
CA MET A 96 -5.49 -2.83 15.99
C MET A 96 -4.33 -2.33 16.86
N TYR A 97 -3.56 -1.36 16.36
CA TYR A 97 -2.48 -0.76 17.13
C TYR A 97 -3.01 -0.05 18.38
N LYS A 98 -4.05 0.79 18.24
CA LYS A 98 -4.65 1.51 19.39
C LYS A 98 -5.17 0.57 20.47
N LYS A 99 -5.63 -0.61 20.10
CA LYS A 99 -6.13 -1.62 21.04
C LYS A 99 -5.02 -2.47 21.68
N GLY A 100 -3.76 -2.28 21.29
CA GLY A 100 -2.66 -3.15 21.72
C GLY A 100 -2.76 -4.57 21.16
N GLU A 101 -3.60 -4.78 20.14
CA GLU A 101 -3.83 -6.09 19.52
C GLU A 101 -2.62 -6.52 18.68
N PHE A 102 -1.74 -5.60 18.25
CA PHE A 102 -0.50 -5.95 17.56
C PHE A 102 0.47 -6.78 18.43
N GLU A 103 0.62 -6.45 19.71
CA GLU A 103 1.43 -7.24 20.64
C GLU A 103 0.81 -8.62 20.89
N GLN A 104 -0.52 -8.70 20.90
CA GLN A 104 -1.25 -9.97 21.04
C GLN A 104 -1.20 -10.82 19.77
N ILE A 105 -1.29 -10.21 18.59
CA ILE A 105 -1.06 -10.80 17.27
C ILE A 105 0.34 -11.40 17.25
N GLU A 106 1.38 -10.63 17.57
CA GLU A 106 2.74 -11.17 17.64
C GLU A 106 2.85 -12.30 18.67
N ALA A 107 2.18 -12.21 19.82
CA ALA A 107 2.13 -13.31 20.79
C ALA A 107 1.31 -14.55 20.32
N SER A 108 0.33 -14.37 19.42
CA SER A 108 -0.59 -15.42 18.94
C SER A 108 -0.09 -16.11 17.67
N PHE A 109 0.60 -15.38 16.79
CA PHE A 109 1.29 -15.92 15.61
C PHE A 109 2.64 -16.51 15.98
N THR A 110 3.25 -16.06 17.08
CA THR A 110 4.42 -16.73 17.62
C THR A 110 3.95 -17.91 18.45
N ASN A 111 3.79 -19.04 17.77
CA ASN A 111 3.94 -20.32 18.42
C ASN A 111 5.37 -20.35 19.02
N LYS A 112 5.52 -19.87 20.26
CA LYS A 112 6.79 -19.75 20.97
C LYS A 112 7.46 -21.13 21.11
N LYS A 113 6.67 -22.21 20.99
CA LYS A 113 7.09 -23.61 20.91
C LYS A 113 7.70 -23.99 19.55
N HIS A 114 7.39 -23.28 18.46
CA HIS A 114 7.95 -23.50 17.11
C HIS A 114 9.02 -22.48 16.67
N ARG A 115 9.20 -21.36 17.39
CA ARG A 115 10.31 -20.41 17.13
C ARG A 115 11.72 -20.93 17.44
N ARG A 116 11.87 -22.20 17.84
CA ARG A 116 13.19 -22.84 18.03
C ARG A 116 13.38 -24.14 17.23
N SER A 117 12.50 -24.48 16.29
CA SER A 117 12.61 -25.75 15.56
C SER A 117 13.02 -25.64 14.09
N ARG A 118 13.46 -24.50 13.56
CA ARG A 118 14.17 -24.56 12.25
C ARG A 118 15.47 -25.38 12.32
N GLY A 119 16.03 -25.56 13.52
CA GLY A 119 17.12 -26.51 13.79
C GLY A 119 16.66 -27.87 14.36
N PHE A 120 15.35 -28.09 14.53
CA PHE A 120 14.75 -29.34 15.04
C PHE A 120 13.55 -29.76 14.19
N ASP A 121 13.48 -29.32 12.94
CA ASP A 121 12.68 -30.02 11.94
C ASP A 121 13.40 -31.35 11.77
N ASP A 122 12.71 -32.47 11.99
CA ASP A 122 13.28 -33.80 11.77
C ASP A 122 13.84 -33.92 10.34
N LYS A 123 13.35 -33.10 9.39
CA LYS A 123 13.85 -33.02 8.02
C LYS A 123 14.95 -31.97 7.77
N GLY A 124 15.07 -30.96 8.64
CA GLY A 124 16.10 -29.90 8.61
C GLY A 124 16.34 -29.23 7.24
N PRO A 125 17.29 -28.29 7.12
CA PRO A 125 17.92 -28.05 5.83
C PRO A 125 18.70 -29.31 5.47
N THR A 126 18.14 -30.16 4.60
CA THR A 126 18.91 -31.27 4.03
C THR A 126 20.10 -30.65 3.32
N GLY A 127 21.31 -30.91 3.80
CA GLY A 127 22.55 -30.30 3.29
C GLY A 127 22.88 -30.63 1.83
N GLY A 128 21.94 -31.27 1.11
CA GLY A 128 22.11 -31.90 -0.18
C GLY A 128 23.17 -32.99 -0.05
N VAL A 129 22.83 -34.24 -0.35
CA VAL A 129 23.92 -35.14 -0.73
C VAL A 129 24.41 -34.58 -2.06
N LEU A 130 25.67 -34.13 -2.13
CA LEU A 130 26.32 -33.71 -3.38
C LEU A 130 26.55 -34.96 -4.23
N ILE A 131 25.47 -35.56 -4.72
CA ILE A 131 25.53 -36.78 -5.52
C ILE A 131 25.86 -36.35 -6.94
N SER A 132 26.92 -36.93 -7.49
CA SER A 132 27.12 -36.94 -8.93
C SER A 132 25.83 -37.48 -9.58
N PRO A 133 25.29 -36.87 -10.65
CA PRO A 133 24.03 -37.28 -11.28
C PRO A 133 23.95 -38.75 -11.75
N LEU A 134 25.06 -39.50 -11.64
CA LEU A 134 25.26 -40.85 -12.16
C LEU A 134 25.90 -41.80 -11.13
N ASP A 135 25.75 -41.53 -9.83
CA ASP A 135 26.22 -42.45 -8.80
C ASP A 135 25.42 -43.77 -8.83
N LYS A 136 26.09 -44.86 -9.23
CA LYS A 136 25.50 -46.19 -9.42
C LYS A 136 25.27 -46.94 -8.12
N ASP A 137 25.89 -46.49 -7.03
CA ASP A 137 25.78 -47.12 -5.72
C ASP A 137 24.58 -46.57 -4.91
N ASN A 138 23.89 -45.54 -5.44
CA ASN A 138 22.72 -44.99 -4.81
C ASN A 138 21.51 -45.94 -4.95
N GLN A 139 20.90 -46.30 -3.82
CA GLN A 139 19.71 -47.15 -3.84
C GLN A 139 18.52 -46.38 -4.44
N ARG A 140 17.84 -47.00 -5.40
CA ARG A 140 16.58 -46.48 -5.93
C ARG A 140 15.56 -46.33 -4.79
N ILE A 141 15.22 -45.10 -4.43
CA ILE A 141 14.12 -44.82 -3.52
C ILE A 141 12.83 -44.98 -4.30
N ASP A 142 11.99 -45.94 -3.90
CA ASP A 142 10.72 -46.17 -4.56
C ASP A 142 9.68 -45.13 -4.10
N ALA A 143 9.03 -44.47 -5.06
CA ALA A 143 8.09 -43.39 -4.78
C ALA A 143 6.88 -43.85 -3.93
N MET A 144 6.44 -45.11 -4.10
CA MET A 144 5.34 -45.68 -3.32
C MET A 144 5.73 -46.03 -1.87
N LYS A 145 7.03 -46.05 -1.56
CA LYS A 145 7.56 -46.33 -0.22
C LYS A 145 8.09 -45.06 0.47
N ASN A 146 8.10 -43.93 -0.23
CA ASN A 146 8.52 -42.66 0.33
C ASN A 146 7.34 -42.01 1.09
N ASN A 147 7.53 -41.81 2.41
CA ASN A 147 6.53 -41.17 3.27
C ASN A 147 6.53 -39.64 3.17
N ASP A 148 7.45 -39.04 2.40
CA ASP A 148 7.56 -37.58 2.23
C ASP A 148 6.30 -36.90 1.64
N TYR A 149 5.39 -37.71 1.09
CA TYR A 149 4.18 -37.25 0.41
C TYR A 149 2.89 -37.60 1.17
N GLN A 150 2.99 -38.11 2.41
CA GLN A 150 1.82 -38.49 3.21
C GLN A 150 1.04 -37.28 3.73
N ASP A 151 1.71 -36.15 3.93
CA ASP A 151 1.16 -34.87 4.41
C ASP A 151 0.37 -34.11 3.33
N LEU A 152 0.52 -34.46 2.05
CA LEU A 152 -0.24 -33.86 0.93
C LEU A 152 -1.75 -34.05 1.02
N ASN A 153 -2.20 -35.08 1.76
CA ASN A 153 -3.62 -35.37 1.97
C ASN A 153 -4.11 -34.96 3.37
N GLU A 154 -3.27 -34.33 4.20
CA GLU A 154 -3.68 -33.86 5.53
C GLU A 154 -4.59 -32.63 5.43
N ASP A 155 -5.50 -32.49 6.40
CA ASP A 155 -6.38 -31.33 6.49
C ASP A 155 -5.56 -30.05 6.65
N ILE A 156 -5.96 -29.00 5.93
CA ILE A 156 -5.31 -27.69 5.97
C ILE A 156 -5.25 -27.20 7.42
N THR A 157 -4.04 -26.98 7.93
CA THR A 157 -3.86 -26.45 9.28
C THR A 157 -4.43 -25.04 9.37
N ALA A 158 -4.93 -24.62 10.54
CA ALA A 158 -5.50 -23.27 10.73
C ALA A 158 -4.59 -22.12 10.22
N GLY A 159 -3.27 -22.26 10.36
CA GLY A 159 -2.31 -21.29 9.81
C GLY A 159 -2.26 -21.27 8.28
N GLN A 160 -2.30 -22.44 7.64
CA GLN A 160 -2.36 -22.56 6.17
C GLN A 160 -3.69 -22.02 5.62
N ALA A 161 -4.79 -22.25 6.33
CA ALA A 161 -6.10 -21.71 5.97
C ALA A 161 -6.10 -20.18 5.97
N LEU A 162 -5.46 -19.56 6.97
CA LEU A 162 -5.30 -18.10 7.06
C LEU A 162 -4.42 -17.55 5.94
N ILE A 163 -3.30 -18.22 5.62
CA ILE A 163 -2.44 -17.82 4.49
C ILE A 163 -3.24 -17.88 3.19
N ARG A 164 -4.00 -18.95 2.96
CA ARG A 164 -4.83 -19.09 1.77
C ARG A 164 -5.90 -18.00 1.67
N GLU A 165 -6.56 -17.65 2.78
CA GLU A 165 -7.52 -16.54 2.82
C GLU A 165 -6.85 -15.20 2.47
N ALA A 166 -5.65 -14.97 2.99
CA ALA A 166 -4.87 -13.78 2.64
C ALA A 166 -4.51 -13.76 1.15
N ASP A 167 -4.04 -14.87 0.60
CA ASP A 167 -3.69 -15.02 -0.82
C ASP A 167 -4.90 -14.77 -1.72
N GLU A 168 -6.07 -15.33 -1.39
CA GLU A 168 -7.32 -15.10 -2.13
C GLU A 168 -7.72 -13.63 -2.12
N LYS A 169 -7.59 -12.96 -0.96
CA LYS A 169 -7.88 -11.53 -0.83
C LYS A 169 -6.91 -10.67 -1.64
N TYR A 170 -5.61 -11.00 -1.62
CA TYR A 170 -4.60 -10.32 -2.42
C TYR A 170 -4.80 -10.54 -3.92
N ALA A 171 -5.15 -11.75 -4.34
CA ALA A 171 -5.44 -12.07 -5.73
C ALA A 171 -6.61 -11.25 -6.26
N LYS A 172 -7.71 -11.18 -5.50
CA LYS A 172 -8.88 -10.37 -5.88
C LYS A 172 -8.55 -8.89 -6.01
N LYS A 173 -7.84 -8.31 -5.03
CA LYS A 173 -7.40 -6.91 -5.09
C LYS A 173 -6.49 -6.66 -6.31
N SER A 174 -5.57 -7.58 -6.57
CA SER A 174 -4.65 -7.46 -7.72
C SER A 174 -5.39 -7.52 -9.05
N GLU A 175 -6.41 -8.37 -9.17
CA GLU A 175 -7.27 -8.43 -10.36
C GLU A 175 -8.07 -7.12 -10.56
N GLU A 176 -8.65 -6.57 -9.50
CA GLU A 176 -9.38 -5.29 -9.56
C GLU A 176 -8.46 -4.14 -9.99
N ARG A 177 -7.23 -4.09 -9.45
CA ARG A 177 -6.23 -3.09 -9.83
C ARG A 177 -5.77 -3.25 -11.27
N TRP A 178 -5.50 -4.48 -11.70
CA TRP A 178 -5.12 -4.77 -13.08
C TRP A 178 -6.17 -4.22 -14.05
N LYS A 179 -7.45 -4.52 -13.80
CA LYS A 179 -8.55 -4.00 -14.62
C LYS A 179 -8.67 -2.47 -14.58
N ASN A 180 -8.49 -1.86 -13.41
CA ASN A 180 -8.53 -0.40 -13.26
C ASN A 180 -7.38 0.27 -14.05
N SER A 181 -6.18 -0.31 -13.98
CA SER A 181 -5.00 0.13 -14.73
C SER A 181 -5.25 0.03 -16.24
N GLU A 182 -5.73 -1.12 -16.72
CA GLU A 182 -6.06 -1.31 -18.14
C GLU A 182 -7.14 -0.33 -18.61
N SER A 183 -8.15 -0.05 -17.79
CA SER A 183 -9.24 0.87 -18.17
C SER A 183 -8.81 2.34 -18.30
N LYS A 184 -7.69 2.72 -17.68
CA LYS A 184 -7.14 4.08 -17.68
C LYS A 184 -5.98 4.25 -18.65
N ASP A 185 -5.52 3.17 -19.25
CA ASP A 185 -4.39 3.18 -20.17
C ASP A 185 -4.78 3.86 -21.49
N ALA A 186 -4.05 4.92 -21.84
CA ALA A 186 -4.32 5.71 -23.03
C ALA A 186 -4.11 4.90 -24.31
N ASP A 187 -3.13 4.00 -24.33
CA ASP A 187 -2.78 3.18 -25.49
C ASP A 187 -3.88 2.15 -25.77
N LEU A 188 -4.46 1.58 -24.70
CA LEU A 188 -5.62 0.68 -24.79
C LEU A 188 -6.87 1.40 -25.32
N ILE A 189 -7.14 2.60 -24.81
CA ILE A 189 -8.27 3.42 -25.27
C ILE A 189 -8.09 3.81 -26.74
N GLU A 190 -6.89 4.23 -27.15
CA GLU A 190 -6.59 4.62 -28.53
C GLU A 190 -6.65 3.43 -29.50
N ALA A 191 -6.16 2.26 -29.07
CA ALA A 191 -6.28 1.03 -29.85
C ALA A 191 -7.71 0.49 -29.92
N GLY A 192 -8.61 0.96 -29.04
CA GLY A 192 -9.99 0.46 -28.91
C GLY A 192 -10.06 -0.95 -28.31
N VAL A 193 -9.11 -1.29 -27.43
CA VAL A 193 -8.94 -2.63 -26.86
C VAL A 193 -9.06 -2.55 -25.34
N GLU A 194 -9.72 -3.51 -24.71
CA GLU A 194 -9.96 -3.51 -23.25
C GLU A 194 -8.81 -4.11 -22.44
N ARG A 195 -7.96 -4.96 -23.04
CA ARG A 195 -6.93 -5.73 -22.34
C ARG A 195 -5.55 -5.54 -22.98
N LEU A 196 -4.52 -5.49 -22.14
CA LEU A 196 -3.12 -5.37 -22.60
C LEU A 196 -2.69 -6.56 -23.48
N GLY A 197 -3.16 -7.77 -23.15
CA GLY A 197 -2.87 -8.97 -23.94
C GLY A 197 -3.44 -8.92 -25.36
N ASP A 198 -4.51 -8.16 -25.59
CA ASP A 198 -5.09 -7.97 -26.91
C ASP A 198 -4.40 -6.84 -27.67
N LEU A 199 -3.91 -5.80 -26.97
CA LEU A 199 -3.05 -4.76 -27.56
C LEU A 199 -1.80 -5.35 -28.21
N LEU A 200 -1.15 -6.31 -27.54
CA LEU A 200 0.01 -7.04 -28.07
C LEU A 200 -0.28 -7.82 -29.36
N LYS A 201 -1.53 -8.22 -29.60
CA LYS A 201 -1.94 -8.91 -30.83
C LYS A 201 -2.20 -7.93 -31.98
N THR A 202 -2.30 -6.64 -31.68
CA THR A 202 -2.44 -5.59 -32.69
C THR A 202 -1.06 -5.10 -33.11
N ASP A 203 -0.98 -4.48 -34.29
CA ASP A 203 0.23 -3.78 -34.74
C ASP A 203 0.41 -2.40 -34.07
N TRP A 204 -0.19 -2.15 -32.91
CA TRP A 204 -0.20 -0.83 -32.28
C TRP A 204 1.22 -0.35 -31.97
N PHE A 205 2.07 -1.22 -31.40
CA PHE A 205 3.46 -0.88 -31.07
C PHE A 205 4.32 -0.62 -32.31
N GLU A 206 4.07 -1.34 -33.41
CA GLU A 206 4.77 -1.14 -34.69
C GLU A 206 4.39 0.22 -35.32
N LYS A 207 3.12 0.63 -35.22
CA LYS A 207 2.60 1.86 -35.82
C LYS A 207 2.88 3.11 -34.99
N ASN A 208 2.92 2.97 -33.67
CA ASN A 208 3.16 4.06 -32.72
C ASN A 208 4.58 4.04 -32.14
N ALA A 209 5.51 3.34 -32.80
CA ALA A 209 6.91 3.31 -32.42
C ALA A 209 7.51 4.74 -32.45
N LYS A 210 7.82 5.28 -31.27
CA LYS A 210 8.58 6.53 -31.13
C LYS A 210 10.06 6.21 -31.07
N ASP A 211 10.83 6.80 -31.98
CA ASP A 211 12.28 6.66 -31.96
C ASP A 211 12.86 7.39 -30.73
N GLY A 212 13.62 6.66 -29.92
CA GLY A 212 14.14 7.17 -28.65
C GLY A 212 13.19 7.13 -27.44
N ALA A 213 12.04 6.45 -27.51
CA ALA A 213 11.09 6.32 -26.39
C ALA A 213 11.75 5.86 -25.06
N ILE A 214 12.70 4.92 -25.16
CA ILE A 214 13.46 4.43 -23.99
C ILE A 214 14.28 5.57 -23.36
N LYS A 215 14.86 6.45 -24.17
CA LYS A 215 15.68 7.56 -23.69
C LYS A 215 14.82 8.64 -23.03
N GLU A 216 13.60 8.85 -23.51
CA GLU A 216 12.61 9.75 -22.90
C GLU A 216 12.18 9.22 -21.53
N LEU A 217 11.88 7.92 -21.41
CA LEU A 217 11.54 7.27 -20.14
C LEU A 217 12.59 7.47 -19.05
N TYR A 218 13.88 7.40 -19.40
CA TYR A 218 14.98 7.57 -18.45
C TYR A 218 15.31 9.04 -18.13
N ASN A 219 14.82 10.00 -18.91
CA ASN A 219 15.07 11.44 -18.66
C ASN A 219 13.92 12.13 -17.90
N ASP A 220 12.76 11.48 -17.78
CA ASP A 220 11.60 11.99 -17.02
C ASP A 220 11.65 11.65 -15.51
N GLU A 221 12.67 10.90 -15.07
CA GLU A 221 12.97 10.64 -13.65
C GLU A 221 14.01 11.65 -13.10
N ASP A 222 13.67 12.94 -13.05
CA ASP A 222 14.37 13.98 -12.26
C ASP A 222 13.39 15.02 -11.65
#